data_AF-A0A9R1PDH8-F1
#
_entry.id   AF-A0A9R1PDH8-F1
#
_cell.length_a   1.000
_cell.length_b   1.000
_cell.length_c   1.000
_cell.angle_alpha   90.00
_cell.angle_beta   90.00
_cell.angle_gamma   90.00
#
_symmetry.space_group_name_H-M   'P 1'
#
loop_
_entity.id
_entity.type
_entity.pdbx_description
1 polymer ?
#
loop_
_entity_poly.entity_id
_entity_poly.type
_entity_poly.pdbx_seq_one_letter_code
_entity_poly.pdbx_strand_id
1 'polypeptide(L)' 'MLKRGSVSVGNIINFNIGSLIDLDIPQSFWSRVAGKYGNMFYWKEKGEDASIEGAVMAISRCLREPTGASNCSEVF' A
#
# COMPACT_ATOMS: atom_id res chain seq x y z
N MET A 1 24.37 -23.66 -13.23
CA MET A 1 22.91 -23.59 -13.04
C MET A 1 22.63 -22.52 -12.00
N LEU A 2 22.32 -21.28 -12.42
CA LEU A 2 21.91 -20.24 -11.46
C LEU A 2 20.56 -20.68 -10.87
N LYS A 3 20.50 -20.85 -9.54
CA LYS A 3 19.23 -20.75 -8.84
C LYS A 3 18.76 -19.31 -9.05
N ARG A 4 17.85 -19.09 -10.00
CA ARG A 4 16.94 -17.95 -9.90
C ARG A 4 16.29 -18.13 -8.55
N GLY A 5 16.73 -17.35 -7.56
CA GLY A 5 16.00 -17.22 -6.31
C GLY A 5 14.55 -17.02 -6.73
N SER A 6 13.66 -17.82 -6.18
CA SER A 6 12.23 -17.73 -6.46
C SER A 6 11.88 -16.26 -6.33
N VAL A 7 11.67 -15.56 -7.45
CA VAL A 7 11.04 -14.25 -7.40
C VAL A 7 9.72 -14.59 -6.75
N SER A 8 9.56 -14.28 -5.47
CA SER A 8 8.22 -14.21 -4.91
C SER A 8 7.55 -13.25 -5.85
N VAL A 9 6.65 -13.79 -6.68
CA VAL A 9 5.81 -12.98 -7.54
C VAL A 9 4.90 -12.30 -6.53
N GLY A 10 5.42 -11.21 -5.98
CA GLY A 10 5.26 -10.83 -4.58
C GLY A 10 4.58 -9.50 -4.47
N ASN A 11 4.62 -8.93 -3.26
CA ASN A 11 4.11 -7.58 -3.09
C ASN A 11 5.00 -6.59 -3.85
N ILE A 12 4.44 -5.85 -4.82
CA ILE A 12 5.19 -4.87 -5.62
C ILE A 12 5.19 -3.46 -5.01
N ILE A 13 4.47 -3.25 -3.92
CA ILE A 13 4.37 -1.95 -3.24
C ILE A 13 5.05 -2.02 -1.89
N ASN A 14 5.93 -1.07 -1.64
CA ASN A 14 6.56 -0.84 -0.34
C ASN A 14 6.58 0.66 -0.04
N PHE A 15 6.37 1.03 1.22
CA PHE A 15 6.36 2.42 1.66
C PHE A 15 7.55 2.70 2.58
N ASN A 16 8.28 3.76 2.27
CA ASN A 16 9.23 4.37 3.21
C ASN A 16 8.54 5.55 3.87
N ILE A 17 8.30 5.47 5.17
CA ILE A 17 7.49 6.44 5.91
C ILE A 17 8.42 7.37 6.67
N GLY A 18 8.25 8.68 6.49
CA GLY A 18 8.97 9.68 7.26
C GLY A 18 8.41 9.80 8.69
N SER A 19 9.26 10.09 9.66
CA SER A 19 8.89 10.17 11.09
C SER A 19 7.77 11.18 11.39
N LEU A 20 7.65 12.24 10.59
CA LEU A 20 6.59 13.24 10.75
C LEU A 20 5.21 12.73 10.33
N ILE A 21 5.13 11.73 9.45
CA ILE A 21 3.88 11.16 8.96
C ILE A 21 3.42 9.98 9.84
N ASP A 22 4.36 9.28 10.47
CA ASP A 22 4.08 8.11 11.32
C ASP A 22 3.27 8.45 12.59
N LEU A 23 3.25 9.73 12.98
CA LEU A 23 2.43 10.23 14.09
C LEU A 23 0.96 10.41 13.71
N ASP A 24 0.68 10.69 12.44
CA ASP A 24 -0.65 11.08 11.97
C ASP A 24 -1.38 9.91 11.30
N ILE A 25 -0.66 8.96 10.70
CA ILE A 25 -1.25 7.82 9.97
C ILE A 25 -0.90 6.51 10.67
N PRO A 26 -1.89 5.68 11.05
CA PRO A 26 -1.62 4.40 11.71
C PRO A 26 -0.69 3.50 10.89
N GLN A 27 0.34 2.92 11.51
CA GLN A 27 1.29 2.05 10.83
C GLN A 27 0.61 0.90 10.06
N SER A 28 -0.51 0.38 10.60
CA SER A 28 -1.30 -0.70 9.98
C SER A 28 -1.93 -0.30 8.64
N PHE A 29 -2.18 1.00 8.40
CA PHE A 29 -2.71 1.50 7.14
C PHE A 29 -1.78 1.15 5.97
N TRP A 30 -0.49 1.42 6.12
CA TRP A 30 0.52 1.19 5.07
C TRP A 30 0.60 -0.29 4.66
N SER A 31 0.62 -1.19 5.64
CA SER A 31 0.60 -2.64 5.41
C SER A 31 -0.68 -3.09 4.69
N ARG A 32 -1.82 -2.46 4.99
CA ARG A 32 -3.10 -2.76 4.31
C ARG A 32 -3.14 -2.24 2.88
N VAL A 33 -2.64 -1.03 2.62
CA VAL A 33 -2.51 -0.47 1.26
C VAL A 33 -1.59 -1.34 0.42
N ALA A 34 -0.39 -1.65 0.93
CA ALA A 34 0.56 -2.52 0.25
C ALA A 34 -0.06 -3.90 0.01
N GLY A 35 -0.71 -4.50 1.01
CA GLY A 35 -1.39 -5.79 0.86
C GLY A 35 -2.51 -5.78 -0.17
N LYS A 36 -3.28 -4.69 -0.28
CA LYS A 36 -4.41 -4.60 -1.22
C LYS A 36 -3.97 -4.39 -2.67
N TYR A 37 -3.14 -3.40 -2.94
CA TYR A 37 -2.79 -3.02 -4.32
C TYR A 37 -1.52 -3.71 -4.79
N GLY A 38 -0.61 -4.06 -3.87
CA GLY A 38 0.66 -4.63 -4.24
C GLY A 38 0.65 -6.15 -4.33
N ASN A 39 -0.39 -6.84 -3.87
CA ASN A 39 -0.45 -8.30 -3.99
C ASN A 39 -0.53 -8.76 -5.45
N MET A 40 0.03 -9.95 -5.71
CA MET A 40 0.11 -10.56 -7.03
C MET A 40 -1.21 -10.71 -7.76
N PHE A 41 -2.29 -11.06 -7.05
CA PHE A 41 -3.58 -11.24 -7.70
C PHE A 41 -4.09 -9.92 -8.26
N TYR A 42 -3.94 -8.83 -7.49
CA TYR A 42 -4.37 -7.50 -7.90
C TYR A 42 -3.57 -6.98 -9.11
N TRP A 43 -2.23 -6.91 -9.01
CA TRP A 43 -1.45 -6.28 -10.07
C TRP A 43 -1.38 -7.11 -11.36
N LYS A 44 -1.53 -8.43 -11.27
CA LYS A 44 -1.68 -9.27 -12.48
C LYS A 44 -3.01 -9.06 -13.18
N GLU A 45 -4.07 -8.76 -12.44
CA GLU A 45 -5.41 -8.54 -13.00
C GLU A 45 -5.59 -7.10 -13.51
N LYS A 46 -5.17 -6.10 -12.72
CA LYS A 46 -5.41 -4.68 -12.98
C LYS A 46 -4.23 -3.97 -13.67
N GLY A 47 -3.03 -4.55 -13.62
CA GLY A 47 -1.80 -3.92 -14.07
C GLY A 47 -1.03 -3.23 -12.93
N GLU A 48 0.28 -3.06 -13.13
CA GLU A 48 1.17 -2.39 -12.19
C GLU A 48 0.80 -0.91 -12.02
N ASP A 49 0.47 -0.21 -13.11
CA ASP A 49 0.06 1.20 -13.08
C ASP A 49 -1.19 1.41 -12.21
N ALA A 50 -2.23 0.60 -12.42
CA ALA A 50 -3.45 0.65 -11.61
C ALA A 50 -3.20 0.32 -10.13
N SER A 51 -2.17 -0.49 -9.84
CA SER A 51 -1.75 -0.79 -8.48
C SER A 51 -1.13 0.44 -7.81
N ILE A 52 -0.29 1.17 -8.53
CA ILE A 52 0.30 2.43 -8.06
C ILE A 52 -0.79 3.49 -7.89
N GLU A 53 -1.65 3.69 -8.88
CA GLU A 53 -2.76 4.66 -8.82
C GLU A 53 -3.71 4.36 -7.65
N GLY A 54 -4.10 3.10 -7.46
CA GLY A 54 -4.95 2.67 -6.36
C GLY A 54 -4.32 2.94 -4.99
N ALA A 55 -3.04 2.65 -4.84
CA ALA A 55 -2.31 2.96 -3.60
C ALA A 55 -2.22 4.46 -3.32
N VAL A 56 -1.90 5.28 -4.33
CA VAL A 56 -1.84 6.74 -4.20
C VAL A 56 -3.22 7.32 -3.86
N MET A 57 -4.28 6.83 -4.50
CA MET A 57 -5.66 7.24 -4.20
C MET A 57 -6.07 6.90 -2.77
N ALA A 58 -5.73 5.71 -2.26
CA ALA A 58 -5.99 5.32 -0.88
C ALA A 58 -5.27 6.25 0.11
N ILE A 59 -3.99 6.56 -0.14
CA ILE A 59 -3.21 7.50 0.68
C ILE A 59 -3.82 8.90 0.63
N SER A 60 -4.18 9.40 -0.56
CA SER A 60 -4.81 10.71 -0.70
C SER A 60 -6.16 10.81 0.01
N ARG A 61 -6.93 9.72 0.08
CA ARG A 61 -8.20 9.69 0.82
C ARG A 61 -7.95 9.72 2.33
N CYS A 62 -7.07 8.85 2.83
CA CYS A 62 -6.64 8.82 4.23
C CYS A 62 -6.16 10.20 4.72
N LEU A 63 -5.32 10.89 3.94
CA LEU A 63 -4.82 12.23 4.27
C LEU A 63 -5.90 13.34 4.30
N ARG A 64 -7.09 13.08 3.74
CA ARG A 64 -8.23 14.01 3.76
C ARG A 64 -9.23 13.68 4.87
N GLU A 65 -9.09 12.54 5.54
CA GLU A 65 -9.92 12.21 6.68
C GLU A 65 -9.56 13.09 7.89
N PRO A 66 -10.54 13.48 8.71
CA PRO A 66 -10.26 14.15 9.97
C PRO A 66 -9.36 13.26 10.86
N THR A 67 -8.35 13.86 11.48
CA THR A 67 -7.52 13.17 12.46
C THR A 67 -8.36 12.72 13.65
N GLY A 68 -8.23 11.46 14.04
CA GLY A 68 -8.98 10.85 15.14
C GLY A 68 -8.75 9.35 15.22
N ALA A 69 -9.34 8.68 16.21
CA ALA A 69 -9.09 7.25 16.48
C ALA A 69 -9.43 6.30 15.31
N SER A 70 -10.23 6.76 14.34
CA SER A 70 -10.69 5.98 13.20
C SER A 70 -10.12 6.43 11.86
N ASN A 71 -9.13 7.33 11.85
CA ASN A 71 -8.55 7.80 10.59
C ASN A 71 -7.87 6.66 9.83
N CYS A 72 -8.05 6.64 8.51
CA CYS A 72 -7.49 5.67 7.59
C CYS A 72 -7.94 4.22 7.91
N SER A 73 -9.14 4.09 8.48
CA SER A 73 -9.74 2.80 8.83
C SER A 73 -10.20 2.01 7.60
N GLU A 74 -10.36 2.66 6.44
CA GLU A 74 -10.74 2.02 5.19
C GLU A 74 -9.65 2.15 4.11
N VAL A 75 -9.55 1.14 3.24
CA VAL A 75 -8.66 1.14 2.07
C VAL A 75 -9.55 0.85 0.86
N PHE A 76 -9.89 1.89 0.09
CA PHE A 76 -10.82 1.86 -1.04
C PHE A 76 -10.15 1.73 -2.39
#